data_AF-A0A4D8PCU7-F1
#
_entry.id   AF-A0A4D8PCU7-F1
#
_cell.length_a   1.000
_cell.length_b   1.000
_cell.length_c   1.000
_cell.angle_alpha   90.00
_cell.angle_beta   90.00
_cell.angle_gamma   90.00
#
_symmetry.space_group_name_H-M   'P 1'
#
loop_
_entity.id
_entity.type
_entity.pdbx_description
1 polymer ?
#
loop_
_entity_poly.entity_id
_entity_poly.type
_entity_poly.pdbx_seq_one_letter_code
_entity_poly.pdbx_strand_id
1 'polypeptide(L)'
;MKGGLNRIVLRGLALAAALVLPLAFVLDPPDGDLTELGGYAENRFGPRTPQAIFVPPLAEAARRGADYDALVFGDGFSRPEAEERHGRYGRYWTDHLRNLTGLTVGVRAAGAAPLAAYLASPDFRERPPRVVILQLSERDLGESVGGLDLSTVTTPRPHGVTTPRPLAVQPLHRLPLTLERARAQAWNPPPIGHALDLLVKALPRALLNATGGPVEERSLAYAGLFSSAAATTTLFRAEDFQPWRSDHRLLEERRAGLHAIQDAVEANGVTRFLLLVAPDKGTVYADFLLEPPPRRSAVDEVLSADPTLQAVPLASGLTALAAGGVRDVYAPNGSRWGLEGQLYAARTVARTLGRLGVLSGATDASPDVAILPCRPGQGDCAPTRTQTD
;
A
#
# COMPACT_ATOMS: atom_id res chain seq x y z
N MET A 1 -37.73 26.73 -38.58
CA MET A 1 -37.15 25.64 -37.75
C MET A 1 -35.82 25.98 -37.03
N LYS A 2 -35.22 27.18 -37.19
CA LYS A 2 -33.96 27.55 -36.50
C LYS A 2 -34.10 27.94 -35.01
N GLY A 3 -35.29 28.32 -34.54
CA GLY A 3 -35.50 28.75 -33.14
C GLY A 3 -35.75 27.62 -32.11
N GLY A 4 -36.10 26.41 -32.57
CA GLY A 4 -36.40 25.26 -31.69
C GLY A 4 -35.13 24.57 -31.17
N LEU A 5 -34.11 24.46 -32.03
CA LEU A 5 -32.83 23.84 -31.68
C LEU A 5 -32.11 24.63 -30.56
N ASN A 6 -32.12 25.96 -30.64
CA ASN A 6 -31.51 26.83 -29.62
C ASN A 6 -32.19 26.69 -28.25
N ARG A 7 -33.52 26.50 -28.20
CA ARG A 7 -34.24 26.31 -26.93
C ARG A 7 -33.96 24.94 -26.29
N ILE A 8 -33.81 23.90 -27.10
CA ILE A 8 -33.48 22.55 -26.61
C ILE A 8 -32.06 22.53 -26.05
N VAL A 9 -31.10 23.12 -26.78
CA VAL A 9 -29.71 23.24 -26.33
C VAL A 9 -29.61 24.07 -25.05
N LEU A 10 -30.30 25.20 -24.95
CA LEU A 10 -30.30 26.03 -23.74
C LEU A 10 -30.88 25.29 -22.53
N ARG A 11 -31.97 24.55 -22.72
CA ARG A 11 -32.60 23.74 -21.65
C ARG A 11 -31.70 22.60 -21.21
N GLY A 12 -31.01 21.94 -22.16
CA GLY A 12 -30.03 20.92 -21.86
C GLY A 12 -28.85 21.46 -21.04
N LEU A 13 -28.30 22.61 -21.43
CA LEU A 13 -27.23 23.29 -20.69
C LEU A 13 -27.69 23.76 -19.30
N ALA A 14 -28.90 24.31 -19.18
CA ALA A 14 -29.45 24.73 -17.90
C ALA A 14 -29.65 23.54 -16.94
N LEU A 15 -30.14 22.41 -17.46
CA LEU A 15 -30.27 21.17 -16.67
C LEU A 15 -28.91 20.63 -16.25
N ALA A 16 -27.93 20.60 -17.16
CA ALA A 16 -26.56 20.17 -16.83
C ALA A 16 -25.92 21.07 -15.77
N ALA A 17 -26.07 22.39 -15.89
CA ALA A 17 -25.60 23.34 -14.90
C ALA A 17 -26.31 23.17 -13.55
N ALA A 18 -27.62 22.94 -13.55
CA ALA A 18 -28.39 22.69 -12.33
C ALA A 18 -27.99 21.40 -11.61
N LEU A 19 -27.44 20.41 -12.32
CA LEU A 19 -26.91 19.17 -11.74
C LEU A 19 -25.46 19.32 -11.26
N VAL A 20 -24.60 19.94 -12.06
CA VAL A 20 -23.16 20.00 -11.81
C VAL A 20 -22.80 21.07 -10.78
N LEU A 21 -23.45 22.24 -10.80
CA LEU A 21 -23.10 23.34 -9.90
C LEU A 21 -23.29 22.97 -8.42
N PRO A 22 -24.44 22.46 -7.95
CA PRO A 22 -24.59 22.09 -6.55
C PRO A 22 -23.59 21.01 -6.12
N LEU A 23 -23.31 20.06 -7.01
CA LEU A 23 -22.36 18.97 -6.76
C LEU A 23 -20.94 19.53 -6.55
N ALA A 24 -20.52 20.51 -7.34
CA ALA A 24 -19.21 21.15 -7.20
C ALA A 24 -18.99 21.83 -5.82
N PHE A 25 -20.05 22.24 -5.11
CA PHE A 25 -19.92 22.85 -3.78
C PHE A 25 -19.93 21.84 -2.61
N VAL A 26 -20.31 20.59 -2.86
CA VAL A 26 -20.48 19.56 -1.81
C VAL A 26 -19.46 18.43 -1.94
N LEU A 27 -18.83 18.29 -3.12
CA LEU A 27 -17.78 17.30 -3.33
C LEU A 27 -16.47 17.74 -2.68
N ASP A 28 -15.96 16.86 -1.83
CA ASP A 28 -14.62 16.98 -1.31
C ASP A 28 -13.58 16.74 -2.44
N PRO A 29 -12.38 17.35 -2.36
CA PRO A 29 -11.33 17.13 -3.35
C PRO A 29 -10.90 15.67 -3.47
N PRO A 30 -10.59 15.16 -4.69
CA PRO A 30 -10.10 13.79 -4.88
C PRO A 30 -8.79 13.58 -4.14
N ASP A 31 -8.66 12.49 -3.40
CA ASP A 31 -7.51 12.18 -2.54
C ASP A 31 -7.07 10.72 -2.65
N GLY A 32 -8.02 9.79 -2.76
CA GLY A 32 -7.78 8.38 -2.94
C GLY A 32 -7.77 7.96 -4.42
N ASP A 33 -6.97 6.96 -4.73
CA ASP A 33 -6.87 6.43 -6.10
C ASP A 33 -8.14 5.68 -6.53
N LEU A 34 -8.85 5.00 -5.62
CA LEU A 34 -10.07 4.25 -5.96
C LEU A 34 -11.28 5.15 -6.20
N THR A 35 -11.38 6.24 -5.45
CA THR A 35 -12.41 7.28 -5.66
C THR A 35 -12.18 8.01 -6.98
N GLU A 36 -10.94 8.35 -7.31
CA GLU A 36 -10.60 9.00 -8.58
C GLU A 36 -10.82 8.07 -9.78
N LEU A 37 -10.27 6.85 -9.72
CA LEU A 37 -10.34 5.85 -10.79
C LEU A 37 -11.78 5.35 -11.00
N GLY A 38 -12.50 5.09 -9.91
CA GLY A 38 -13.86 4.58 -9.92
C GLY A 38 -14.94 5.66 -10.02
N GLY A 39 -14.60 6.94 -9.96
CA GLY A 39 -15.58 8.03 -9.92
C GLY A 39 -16.52 7.94 -8.72
N TYR A 40 -15.97 7.69 -7.53
CA TYR A 40 -16.72 7.68 -6.27
C TYR A 40 -16.41 8.95 -5.47
N ALA A 41 -17.39 9.42 -4.69
CA ALA A 41 -17.25 10.66 -3.95
C ALA A 41 -16.41 10.51 -2.67
N GLU A 42 -15.46 11.42 -2.46
CA GLU A 42 -14.58 11.45 -1.29
C GLU A 42 -15.29 11.76 0.02
N ASN A 43 -16.39 12.49 -0.04
CA ASN A 43 -17.24 12.71 1.14
C ASN A 43 -17.88 11.40 1.64
N ARG A 44 -18.02 10.39 0.77
CA ARG A 44 -18.57 9.06 1.08
C ARG A 44 -17.48 8.08 1.50
N PHE A 45 -16.41 7.97 0.71
CA PHE A 45 -15.39 6.93 0.88
C PHE A 45 -14.07 7.44 1.46
N GLY A 46 -13.84 8.74 1.52
CA GLY A 46 -12.62 9.31 2.10
C GLY A 46 -12.51 9.03 3.60
N PRO A 47 -11.29 8.89 4.13
CA PRO A 47 -11.08 8.70 5.56
C PRO A 47 -11.64 9.89 6.35
N ARG A 48 -12.16 9.59 7.53
CA ARG A 48 -12.53 10.60 8.54
C ARG A 48 -11.54 10.63 9.70
N THR A 49 -10.65 9.64 9.78
CA THR A 49 -9.53 9.61 10.70
C THR A 49 -8.39 10.47 10.17
N PRO A 50 -7.73 11.23 11.04
CA PRO A 50 -6.54 11.99 10.65
C PRO A 50 -5.40 11.05 10.26
N GLN A 51 -4.58 11.45 9.30
CA GLN A 51 -3.38 10.73 8.89
C GLN A 51 -2.14 11.29 9.61
N ALA A 52 -1.08 10.50 9.75
CA ALA A 52 0.19 10.96 10.31
C ALA A 52 1.20 11.21 9.20
N ILE A 53 1.89 12.35 9.25
CA ILE A 53 2.87 12.76 8.25
C ILE A 53 4.16 13.30 8.87
N PHE A 54 5.27 13.22 8.15
CA PHE A 54 6.54 13.86 8.47
C PHE A 54 6.82 14.99 7.47
N VAL A 55 7.25 16.13 8.00
CA VAL A 55 7.66 17.31 7.21
C VAL A 55 9.02 17.79 7.72
N PRO A 56 10.10 17.68 6.92
CA PRO A 56 10.17 17.00 5.62
C PRO A 56 9.98 15.48 5.74
N PRO A 57 9.79 14.76 4.61
CA PRO A 57 9.85 13.30 4.58
C PRO A 57 11.14 12.78 5.22
N LEU A 58 11.04 11.64 5.90
CA LEU A 58 12.20 11.01 6.52
C LEU A 58 12.89 10.11 5.50
N ALA A 59 12.19 9.23 4.80
CA ALA A 59 12.80 8.49 3.69
C ALA A 59 12.99 9.42 2.48
N GLU A 60 14.06 9.20 1.71
CA GLU A 60 14.36 10.05 0.55
C GLU A 60 14.45 9.26 -0.76
N ALA A 61 14.25 9.95 -1.87
CA ALA A 61 14.60 9.43 -3.19
C ALA A 61 16.09 9.06 -3.20
N ALA A 62 16.42 7.82 -3.55
CA ALA A 62 17.82 7.39 -3.54
C ALA A 62 18.64 8.19 -4.57
N ARG A 63 19.72 8.81 -4.12
CA ARG A 63 20.63 9.60 -4.96
C ARG A 63 21.84 8.77 -5.37
N ARG A 64 22.41 9.08 -6.54
CA ARG A 64 23.66 8.46 -6.99
C ARG A 64 24.78 8.87 -6.03
N GLY A 65 25.54 7.88 -5.59
CA GLY A 65 26.67 8.06 -4.70
C GLY A 65 26.37 8.54 -3.28
N ALA A 66 25.12 8.46 -2.83
CA ALA A 66 24.79 8.58 -1.41
C ALA A 66 24.87 7.20 -0.74
N ASP A 67 25.26 7.18 0.54
CA ASP A 67 25.34 5.95 1.32
C ASP A 67 24.00 5.71 2.03
N TYR A 68 23.46 4.50 1.89
CA TYR A 68 22.22 4.09 2.53
C TYR A 68 22.42 2.76 3.27
N ASP A 69 21.86 2.67 4.47
CA ASP A 69 21.80 1.42 5.22
C ASP A 69 20.81 0.46 4.57
N ALA A 70 19.65 0.99 4.17
CA ALA A 70 18.59 0.28 3.49
C ALA A 70 18.24 0.96 2.16
N LEU A 71 18.31 0.19 1.07
CA LEU A 71 17.86 0.64 -0.25
C LEU A 71 16.59 -0.11 -0.65
N VAL A 72 15.49 0.61 -0.78
CA VAL A 72 14.18 0.08 -1.13
C VAL A 72 13.93 0.26 -2.62
N PHE A 73 13.63 -0.81 -3.33
CA PHE A 73 13.05 -0.80 -4.68
C PHE A 73 11.56 -1.07 -4.52
N GLY A 74 10.74 -0.02 -4.59
CA GLY A 74 9.32 -0.11 -4.25
C GLY A 74 8.42 0.63 -5.21
N ASP A 75 7.16 0.25 -5.23
CA ASP A 75 6.10 0.87 -6.00
C ASP A 75 5.39 1.97 -5.17
N GLY A 76 4.13 2.27 -5.51
CA GLY A 76 3.29 3.23 -4.80
C GLY A 76 3.08 2.95 -3.30
N PHE A 77 3.41 1.76 -2.77
CA PHE A 77 3.37 1.48 -1.33
C PHE A 77 4.59 2.01 -0.57
N SER A 78 5.73 2.18 -1.24
CA SER A 78 6.99 2.62 -0.60
C SER A 78 7.32 4.08 -0.85
N ARG A 79 6.67 4.68 -1.87
CA ARG A 79 6.98 6.02 -2.33
C ARG A 79 5.74 6.68 -2.96
N PRO A 80 5.53 7.98 -2.74
CA PRO A 80 4.67 8.75 -3.63
C PRO A 80 5.37 8.98 -4.97
N GLU A 81 4.62 8.90 -6.06
CA GLU A 81 5.08 9.50 -7.32
C GLU A 81 5.21 11.02 -7.12
N ALA A 82 6.17 11.67 -7.79
CA ALA A 82 6.46 13.09 -7.57
C ALA A 82 5.24 14.00 -7.83
N GLU A 83 4.27 13.51 -8.59
CA GLU A 83 3.03 14.20 -8.97
C GLU A 83 1.86 13.91 -8.02
N GLU A 84 2.01 12.99 -7.06
CA GLU A 84 0.97 12.69 -6.09
C GLU A 84 0.75 13.89 -5.16
N ARG A 85 -0.52 14.29 -4.94
CA ARG A 85 -0.88 15.49 -4.18
C ARG A 85 -0.22 15.58 -2.79
N HIS A 86 0.03 14.43 -2.19
CA HIS A 86 0.64 14.28 -0.86
C HIS A 86 2.11 13.82 -0.91
N GLY A 87 2.73 13.80 -2.09
CA GLY A 87 4.10 13.30 -2.27
C GLY A 87 5.20 14.14 -1.63
N ARG A 88 4.87 15.36 -1.19
CA ARG A 88 5.76 16.22 -0.40
C ARG A 88 5.86 15.84 1.09
N TYR A 89 5.02 14.91 1.56
CA TYR A 89 4.94 14.49 2.96
C TYR A 89 5.45 13.07 3.15
N GLY A 90 6.18 12.81 4.22
CA GLY A 90 6.57 11.46 4.60
C GLY A 90 5.40 10.76 5.29
N ARG A 91 4.84 9.70 4.69
CA ARG A 91 3.67 8.99 5.23
C ARG A 91 3.70 7.48 4.96
N TYR A 92 4.81 7.00 4.41
CA TYR A 92 4.94 5.62 3.96
C TYR A 92 5.68 4.82 5.02
N TRP A 93 5.57 3.49 4.96
CA TRP A 93 6.25 2.59 5.88
C TRP A 93 7.77 2.82 5.91
N THR A 94 8.36 3.34 4.83
CA THR A 94 9.77 3.71 4.74
C THR A 94 10.14 4.87 5.68
N ASP A 95 9.29 5.88 5.80
CA ASP A 95 9.45 6.98 6.74
C ASP A 95 9.34 6.48 8.19
N HIS A 96 8.34 5.65 8.46
CA HIS A 96 8.13 5.06 9.77
C HIS A 96 9.29 4.11 10.14
N LEU A 97 9.80 3.33 9.19
CA LEU A 97 10.96 2.47 9.39
C LEU A 97 12.17 3.30 9.80
N ARG A 98 12.47 4.38 9.07
CA ARG A 98 13.57 5.29 9.39
C ARG A 98 13.37 5.92 10.77
N ASN A 99 12.16 6.36 11.12
CA ASN A 99 11.89 6.92 12.43
C ASN A 99 12.11 5.92 13.57
N LEU A 100 11.68 4.66 13.36
CA LEU A 100 11.77 3.57 14.34
C LEU A 100 13.20 3.06 14.53
N THR A 101 14.02 3.08 13.48
CA THR A 101 15.31 2.37 13.48
C THR A 101 16.53 3.29 13.44
N GLY A 102 16.37 4.53 12.95
CA GLY A 102 17.49 5.43 12.67
C GLY A 102 18.18 5.18 11.34
N LEU A 103 17.81 4.12 10.61
CA LEU A 103 18.45 3.76 9.35
C LEU A 103 18.34 4.88 8.32
N THR A 104 19.40 5.07 7.55
CA THR A 104 19.33 5.83 6.30
C THR A 104 18.60 4.99 5.24
N VAL A 105 17.45 5.48 4.79
CA VAL A 105 16.56 4.77 3.85
C VAL A 105 16.47 5.54 2.53
N GLY A 106 16.99 4.93 1.47
CA GLY A 106 16.85 5.41 0.10
C GLY A 106 15.78 4.63 -0.65
N VAL A 107 14.94 5.31 -1.42
CA VAL A 107 13.86 4.66 -2.19
C VAL A 107 14.03 4.90 -3.69
N ARG A 108 13.99 3.82 -4.47
CA ARG A 108 14.00 3.77 -5.93
C ARG A 108 12.70 3.13 -6.43
N ALA A 109 12.33 3.43 -7.67
CA ALA A 109 11.23 2.76 -8.32
C ALA A 109 11.49 1.24 -8.36
N ALA A 110 10.46 0.46 -8.04
CA ALA A 110 10.44 -0.97 -8.24
C ALA A 110 10.60 -1.31 -9.73
N GLY A 111 11.02 -2.54 -9.97
CA GLY A 111 11.11 -3.11 -11.31
C GLY A 111 12.45 -3.78 -11.58
N ALA A 112 12.40 -4.66 -12.57
CA ALA A 112 13.52 -5.46 -13.00
C ALA A 112 14.74 -4.63 -13.44
N ALA A 113 14.50 -3.71 -14.38
CA ALA A 113 15.55 -2.91 -14.98
C ALA A 113 16.23 -1.96 -13.97
N PRO A 114 15.51 -1.22 -13.11
CA PRO A 114 16.13 -0.40 -12.07
C PRO A 114 17.03 -1.21 -11.11
N LEU A 115 16.59 -2.39 -10.68
CA LEU A 115 17.34 -3.24 -9.77
C LEU A 115 18.58 -3.81 -10.45
N ALA A 116 18.43 -4.44 -11.63
CA ALA A 116 19.55 -5.00 -12.38
C ALA A 116 20.61 -3.93 -12.72
N ALA A 117 20.17 -2.74 -13.15
CA ALA A 117 21.07 -1.61 -13.42
C ALA A 117 21.81 -1.14 -12.16
N TYR A 118 21.17 -1.20 -11.00
CA TYR A 118 21.83 -0.87 -9.73
C TYR A 118 22.85 -1.94 -9.31
N LEU A 119 22.52 -3.23 -9.42
CA LEU A 119 23.45 -4.32 -9.09
C LEU A 119 24.71 -4.29 -9.97
N ALA A 120 24.61 -3.83 -11.23
CA ALA A 120 25.75 -3.62 -12.12
C ALA A 120 26.55 -2.32 -11.85
N SER A 121 26.00 -1.40 -11.04
CA SER A 121 26.55 -0.06 -10.86
C SER A 121 27.82 -0.04 -9.99
N PRO A 122 28.70 0.98 -10.14
CA PRO A 122 29.79 1.23 -9.20
C PRO A 122 29.30 1.45 -7.78
N ASP A 123 28.16 2.14 -7.60
CA ASP A 123 27.56 2.40 -6.28
C ASP A 123 27.37 1.11 -5.48
N PHE A 124 26.84 0.05 -6.10
CA PHE A 124 26.63 -1.23 -5.42
C PHE A 124 27.94 -1.99 -5.16
N ARG A 125 28.91 -1.90 -6.06
CA ARG A 125 30.20 -2.61 -5.93
C ARG A 125 31.11 -1.97 -4.87
N GLU A 126 31.15 -0.65 -4.83
CA GLU A 126 32.05 0.11 -3.97
C GLU A 126 31.43 0.39 -2.61
N ARG A 127 30.11 0.64 -2.56
CA ARG A 127 29.38 1.07 -1.36
C ARG A 127 28.03 0.35 -1.25
N PRO A 128 28.04 -0.99 -1.14
CA PRO A 128 26.82 -1.77 -1.02
C PRO A 128 26.04 -1.40 0.26
N PRO A 129 24.70 -1.30 0.20
CA PRO A 129 23.88 -1.11 1.39
C PRO A 129 23.90 -2.38 2.25
N ARG A 130 23.50 -2.26 3.52
CA ARG A 130 23.37 -3.43 4.41
C ARG A 130 22.20 -4.31 4.00
N VAL A 131 21.13 -3.69 3.51
CA VAL A 131 19.97 -4.41 2.99
C VAL A 131 19.42 -3.76 1.72
N VAL A 132 19.08 -4.59 0.75
CA VAL A 132 18.20 -4.25 -0.36
C VAL A 132 16.82 -4.83 -0.07
N ILE A 133 15.80 -3.97 -0.04
CA ILE A 133 14.42 -4.37 0.14
C ILE A 133 13.72 -4.26 -1.21
N LEU A 134 13.26 -5.37 -1.75
CA LEU A 134 12.39 -5.39 -2.92
C LEU A 134 10.94 -5.39 -2.43
N GLN A 135 10.24 -4.27 -2.64
CA GLN A 135 8.82 -4.17 -2.36
C GLN A 135 8.02 -4.27 -3.66
N LEU A 136 7.08 -5.22 -3.68
CA LEU A 136 6.14 -5.44 -4.78
C LEU A 136 4.73 -5.37 -4.22
N SER A 137 3.76 -4.86 -4.99
CA SER A 137 2.36 -5.11 -4.67
C SER A 137 2.00 -6.54 -5.08
N GLU A 138 1.02 -7.12 -4.40
CA GLU A 138 0.58 -8.48 -4.70
C GLU A 138 0.21 -8.62 -6.18
N ARG A 139 -0.50 -7.62 -6.74
CA ARG A 139 -0.82 -7.53 -8.17
C ARG A 139 0.38 -7.61 -9.12
N ASP A 140 1.56 -7.15 -8.73
CA ASP A 140 2.75 -7.20 -9.59
C ASP A 140 3.25 -8.64 -9.82
N LEU A 141 2.85 -9.58 -8.96
CA LEU A 141 3.15 -11.01 -9.14
C LEU A 141 2.32 -11.67 -10.25
N GLY A 142 1.22 -11.03 -10.67
CA GLY A 142 0.42 -11.50 -11.80
C GLY A 142 1.14 -11.37 -13.14
N GLU A 143 2.06 -10.40 -13.23
CA GLU A 143 2.93 -10.24 -14.39
C GLU A 143 4.20 -11.10 -14.26
N SER A 144 4.98 -11.19 -15.34
CA SER A 144 6.27 -11.88 -15.26
C SER A 144 7.22 -11.06 -14.41
N VAL A 145 7.43 -11.49 -13.16
CA VAL A 145 8.56 -11.07 -12.31
C VAL A 145 9.90 -11.34 -13.04
N GLY A 146 9.89 -12.21 -14.07
CA GLY A 146 10.99 -12.56 -14.97
C GLY A 146 11.37 -11.53 -16.04
N GLY A 147 10.92 -10.28 -15.95
CA GLY A 147 11.60 -9.18 -16.68
C GLY A 147 13.03 -8.92 -16.17
N LEU A 148 13.38 -9.53 -15.03
CA LEU A 148 14.74 -9.65 -14.53
C LEU A 148 15.46 -10.71 -15.34
N ASP A 149 15.97 -10.33 -16.50
CA ASP A 149 17.01 -11.06 -17.23
C ASP A 149 18.34 -10.94 -16.43
N LEU A 150 18.30 -11.36 -15.15
CA LEU A 150 19.45 -11.55 -14.26
C LEU A 150 20.28 -12.75 -14.70
N SER A 151 19.98 -13.34 -15.86
CA SER A 151 20.77 -14.33 -16.60
C SER A 151 22.26 -13.97 -16.72
N THR A 152 22.61 -12.69 -16.54
CA THR A 152 23.98 -12.16 -16.52
C THR A 152 24.64 -12.09 -15.14
N VAL A 153 23.88 -12.27 -14.05
CA VAL A 153 24.38 -12.32 -12.66
C VAL A 153 24.36 -13.77 -12.17
N THR A 154 25.07 -14.64 -12.89
CA THR A 154 25.28 -16.05 -12.52
C THR A 154 26.54 -16.20 -11.68
N THR A 155 26.67 -15.40 -10.61
CA THR A 155 27.68 -15.67 -9.59
C THR A 155 27.02 -16.46 -8.46
N PRO A 156 27.40 -17.72 -8.24
CA PRO A 156 26.90 -18.51 -7.12
C PRO A 156 27.08 -17.74 -5.81
N ARG A 157 26.08 -17.82 -4.91
CA ARG A 157 26.17 -17.26 -3.55
C ARG A 157 27.48 -17.76 -2.92
N PRO A 158 28.43 -16.88 -2.55
CA PRO A 158 29.64 -17.33 -1.90
C PRO A 158 29.27 -18.07 -0.61
N HIS A 159 29.81 -19.27 -0.42
CA HIS A 159 29.54 -20.12 0.75
C HIS A 159 30.06 -19.56 2.10
N GLY A 160 30.57 -18.32 2.10
CA GLY A 160 30.90 -17.56 3.29
C GLY A 160 30.29 -16.17 3.19
N VAL A 161 29.04 -16.02 3.63
CA VAL A 161 28.50 -14.68 3.86
C VAL A 161 29.23 -14.11 5.06
N THR A 162 29.97 -13.02 4.86
CA THR A 162 30.52 -12.28 5.99
C THR A 162 29.31 -11.67 6.67
N THR A 163 28.89 -12.19 7.83
CA THR A 163 27.76 -11.64 8.56
C THR A 163 28.07 -10.16 8.84
N PRO A 164 27.34 -9.22 8.21
CA PRO A 164 27.64 -7.82 8.39
C PRO A 164 27.50 -7.49 9.86
N ARG A 165 28.40 -6.65 10.39
CA ARG A 165 28.22 -6.15 11.76
C ARG A 165 26.83 -5.50 11.84
N PRO A 166 25.96 -5.97 12.76
CA PRO A 166 24.62 -5.40 12.89
C PRO A 166 24.68 -3.91 13.14
N LEU A 167 23.75 -3.16 12.55
CA LEU A 167 23.58 -1.73 12.82
C LEU A 167 22.85 -1.57 14.14
N ALA A 168 23.35 -0.70 15.02
CA ALA A 168 22.67 -0.39 16.27
C ALA A 168 21.41 0.44 15.97
N VAL A 169 20.25 -0.02 16.46
CA VAL A 169 19.00 0.73 16.38
C VAL A 169 19.12 2.02 17.17
N GLN A 170 18.89 3.15 16.49
CA GLN A 170 18.92 4.51 17.07
C GLN A 170 17.69 5.29 16.58
N PRO A 171 16.52 5.12 17.20
CA PRO A 171 15.29 5.74 16.73
C PRO A 171 15.43 7.26 16.66
N LEU A 172 14.84 7.88 15.64
CA LEU A 172 14.91 9.34 15.48
C LEU A 172 13.94 10.07 16.43
N HIS A 173 12.96 9.35 17.00
CA HIS A 173 11.91 9.87 17.87
C HIS A 173 11.23 11.14 17.33
N ARG A 174 11.11 11.26 16.00
CA ARG A 174 10.38 12.36 15.38
C ARG A 174 8.89 12.15 15.59
N LEU A 175 8.24 13.19 16.10
CA LEU A 175 6.79 13.21 16.23
C LEU A 175 6.17 13.56 14.87
N PRO A 176 5.28 12.71 14.33
CA PRO A 176 4.57 13.05 13.11
C PRO A 176 3.56 14.17 13.37
N LEU A 177 3.31 14.98 12.34
CA LEU A 177 2.22 15.93 12.29
C LEU A 177 0.92 15.24 11.88
N THR A 178 -0.19 15.78 12.33
CA THR A 178 -1.52 15.32 11.91
C THR A 178 -1.93 16.01 10.61
N LEU A 179 -2.34 15.22 9.62
CA LEU A 179 -2.90 15.69 8.37
C LEU A 179 -4.39 15.33 8.31
N GLU A 180 -5.23 16.36 8.30
CA GLU A 180 -6.65 16.24 8.03
C GLU A 180 -6.91 16.20 6.53
N ARG A 181 -7.93 15.43 6.12
CA ARG A 181 -8.36 15.40 4.74
C ARG A 181 -8.99 16.74 4.34
N ALA A 182 -8.63 17.22 3.15
CA ALA A 182 -9.26 18.40 2.57
C ALA A 182 -10.76 18.17 2.35
N ARG A 183 -11.57 19.21 2.62
CA ARG A 183 -13.03 19.21 2.48
C ARG A 183 -13.46 20.13 1.35
N ALA A 184 -14.73 20.08 0.97
CA ALA A 184 -15.29 20.89 -0.11
C ALA A 184 -14.98 22.40 0.03
N GLN A 185 -14.86 22.91 1.27
CA GLN A 185 -14.48 24.30 1.56
C GLN A 185 -13.04 24.67 1.11
N ALA A 186 -12.18 23.68 0.82
CA ALA A 186 -10.84 23.92 0.31
C ALA A 186 -10.84 24.38 -1.16
N TRP A 187 -11.96 24.19 -1.88
CA TRP A 187 -12.09 24.64 -3.26
C TRP A 187 -12.43 26.13 -3.33
N ASN A 188 -11.55 26.91 -3.96
CA ASN A 188 -11.84 28.29 -4.32
C ASN A 188 -11.10 28.64 -5.63
N PRO A 189 -11.77 28.63 -6.80
CA PRO A 189 -13.21 28.41 -7.03
C PRO A 189 -13.63 26.91 -6.98
N PRO A 190 -14.96 26.61 -6.98
CA PRO A 190 -15.49 25.24 -7.02
C PRO A 190 -15.05 24.46 -8.27
N PRO A 191 -14.76 23.15 -8.16
CA PRO A 191 -14.15 22.36 -9.22
C PRO A 191 -15.21 21.78 -10.16
N ILE A 192 -15.80 22.63 -11.00
CA ILE A 192 -16.87 22.22 -11.94
C ILE A 192 -16.43 21.01 -12.80
N GLY A 193 -15.16 20.97 -13.23
CA GLY A 193 -14.61 19.84 -13.99
C GLY A 193 -14.59 18.53 -13.22
N HIS A 194 -14.27 18.56 -11.92
CA HIS A 194 -14.30 17.37 -11.07
C HIS A 194 -15.73 16.85 -10.86
N ALA A 195 -16.68 17.76 -10.64
CA ALA A 195 -18.09 17.39 -10.51
C ALA A 195 -18.64 16.76 -11.80
N LEU A 196 -18.25 17.28 -12.96
CA LEU A 196 -18.60 16.69 -14.26
C LEU A 196 -17.96 15.32 -14.45
N ASP A 197 -16.67 15.15 -14.15
CA ASP A 197 -15.96 13.87 -14.27
C ASP A 197 -16.62 12.78 -13.41
N LEU A 198 -16.95 13.09 -12.16
CA LEU A 198 -17.65 12.17 -11.27
C LEU A 198 -19.02 11.81 -11.83
N LEU A 199 -19.80 12.79 -12.32
CA LEU A 199 -21.10 12.53 -12.94
C LEU A 199 -20.97 11.60 -14.14
N VAL A 200 -20.02 11.85 -15.05
CA VAL A 200 -19.79 11.02 -16.24
C VAL A 200 -19.40 9.59 -15.87
N LYS A 201 -18.55 9.39 -14.85
CA LYS A 201 -18.15 8.06 -14.36
C LYS A 201 -19.26 7.35 -13.56
N ALA A 202 -20.13 8.10 -12.88
CA ALA A 202 -21.22 7.55 -12.08
C ALA A 202 -22.46 7.19 -12.91
N LEU A 203 -22.73 7.93 -14.00
CA LEU A 203 -23.97 7.79 -14.78
C LEU A 203 -24.18 6.38 -15.36
N PRO A 204 -23.18 5.70 -15.97
CA PRO A 204 -23.38 4.35 -16.50
C PRO A 204 -23.72 3.34 -15.41
N ARG A 205 -23.12 3.47 -14.23
CA ARG A 205 -23.41 2.60 -13.08
C ARG A 205 -24.81 2.83 -12.53
N ALA A 206 -25.22 4.10 -12.42
CA ALA A 206 -26.50 4.48 -11.87
C ALA A 206 -27.70 4.21 -12.80
N LEU A 207 -27.53 4.36 -14.12
CA LEU A 207 -28.63 4.25 -15.09
C LEU A 207 -28.68 2.92 -15.84
N LEU A 208 -27.54 2.27 -16.06
CA LEU A 208 -27.45 1.08 -16.90
C LEU A 208 -27.10 -0.19 -16.11
N ASN A 209 -26.97 -0.08 -14.78
CA ASN A 209 -26.42 -1.14 -13.92
C ASN A 209 -25.14 -1.75 -14.51
N ALA A 210 -24.32 -0.93 -15.17
CA ALA A 210 -23.12 -1.40 -15.83
C ALA A 210 -22.14 -1.93 -14.78
N THR A 211 -22.05 -3.26 -14.68
CA THR A 211 -21.07 -3.98 -13.90
C THR A 211 -19.83 -4.18 -14.75
N GLY A 212 -18.70 -3.59 -14.35
CA GLY A 212 -17.45 -3.66 -15.12
C GLY A 212 -16.76 -2.31 -15.16
N GLY A 213 -15.90 -2.09 -14.18
CA GLY A 213 -15.01 -0.93 -14.08
C GLY A 213 -13.75 -1.30 -13.32
N PRO A 214 -12.74 -0.42 -13.30
CA PRO A 214 -11.48 -0.68 -12.60
C PRO A 214 -11.61 -0.72 -11.06
N VAL A 215 -12.78 -0.31 -10.53
CA VAL A 215 -13.06 -0.27 -9.09
C VAL A 215 -14.41 -0.90 -8.83
N GLU A 216 -14.46 -1.75 -7.80
CA GLU A 216 -15.66 -2.41 -7.32
C GLU A 216 -16.05 -1.88 -5.93
N GLU A 217 -17.29 -1.45 -5.77
CA GLU A 217 -17.88 -1.23 -4.45
C GLU A 217 -18.45 -2.56 -3.94
N ARG A 218 -17.95 -3.05 -2.80
CA ARG A 218 -18.44 -4.29 -2.19
C ARG A 218 -18.95 -4.05 -0.77
N SER A 219 -19.99 -4.81 -0.43
CA SER A 219 -20.60 -4.81 0.90
C SER A 219 -19.74 -5.57 1.90
N LEU A 220 -19.61 -5.00 3.08
CA LEU A 220 -18.93 -5.58 4.23
C LEU A 220 -19.97 -6.28 5.11
N ALA A 221 -19.60 -7.43 5.67
CA ALA A 221 -20.39 -8.15 6.65
C ALA A 221 -20.50 -7.40 7.99
N TYR A 222 -19.58 -6.48 8.27
CA TYR A 222 -19.51 -5.71 9.51
C TYR A 222 -19.23 -4.23 9.23
N ALA A 223 -19.79 -3.37 10.07
CA ALA A 223 -19.45 -1.96 10.08
C ALA A 223 -18.17 -1.68 10.88
N GLY A 224 -17.57 -0.51 10.66
CA GLY A 224 -16.50 -0.01 11.53
C GLY A 224 -15.10 -0.56 11.24
N LEU A 225 -14.88 -1.19 10.08
CA LEU A 225 -13.57 -1.51 9.52
C LEU A 225 -12.88 -0.30 8.87
N PHE A 226 -13.69 0.67 8.44
CA PHE A 226 -13.27 1.90 7.80
C PHE A 226 -13.90 3.10 8.52
N SER A 227 -13.19 4.23 8.56
CA SER A 227 -13.69 5.47 9.15
C SER A 227 -14.55 6.30 8.20
N SER A 228 -14.73 5.87 6.96
CA SER A 228 -15.49 6.59 5.94
C SER A 228 -16.98 6.74 6.30
N ALA A 229 -17.71 7.55 5.53
CA ALA A 229 -19.16 7.68 5.72
C ALA A 229 -19.90 6.39 5.35
N ALA A 230 -19.35 5.63 4.40
CA ALA A 230 -19.84 4.32 3.98
C ALA A 230 -19.51 3.28 5.06
N ALA A 231 -20.40 3.16 6.05
CA ALA A 231 -20.16 2.31 7.21
C ALA A 231 -20.03 0.81 6.89
N THR A 232 -20.71 0.33 5.85
CA THR A 232 -20.83 -1.10 5.49
C THR A 232 -20.47 -1.39 4.03
N THR A 233 -19.86 -0.45 3.31
CA THR A 233 -19.34 -0.69 1.97
C THR A 233 -17.96 -0.06 1.81
N THR A 234 -17.12 -0.65 0.97
CA THR A 234 -15.81 -0.09 0.64
C THR A 234 -15.48 -0.34 -0.83
N LEU A 235 -14.48 0.38 -1.32
CA LEU A 235 -13.94 0.24 -2.66
C LEU A 235 -12.75 -0.72 -2.68
N PHE A 236 -12.67 -1.50 -3.75
CA PHE A 236 -11.56 -2.39 -4.12
C PHE A 236 -11.17 -2.16 -5.57
N ARG A 237 -9.93 -2.49 -5.93
CA ARG A 237 -9.58 -2.64 -7.35
C ARG A 237 -10.26 -3.90 -7.88
N ALA A 238 -10.72 -3.87 -9.13
CA ALA A 238 -11.25 -5.08 -9.77
C ALA A 238 -10.17 -6.17 -9.87
N GLU A 239 -8.90 -5.77 -9.96
CA GLU A 239 -7.76 -6.68 -10.02
C GLU A 239 -7.53 -7.49 -8.73
N ASP A 240 -8.06 -7.03 -7.60
CA ASP A 240 -7.94 -7.70 -6.29
C ASP A 240 -8.56 -9.11 -6.31
N PHE A 241 -9.49 -9.37 -7.24
CA PHE A 241 -10.27 -10.61 -7.31
C PHE A 241 -9.93 -11.48 -8.54
N GLN A 242 -8.80 -11.21 -9.20
CA GLN A 242 -8.41 -11.95 -10.40
C GLN A 242 -8.05 -13.42 -10.10
N PRO A 243 -8.40 -14.39 -10.98
CA PRO A 243 -8.21 -15.82 -10.69
C PRO A 243 -6.75 -16.26 -10.51
N TRP A 244 -5.80 -15.61 -11.17
CA TRP A 244 -4.37 -15.98 -11.16
C TRP A 244 -3.77 -15.97 -9.75
N ARG A 245 -4.36 -15.20 -8.83
CA ARG A 245 -3.93 -15.05 -7.43
C ARG A 245 -4.03 -16.36 -6.64
N SER A 246 -4.78 -17.32 -7.17
CA SER A 246 -4.93 -18.68 -6.63
C SER A 246 -4.18 -19.74 -7.45
N ASP A 247 -3.52 -19.35 -8.55
CA ASP A 247 -2.74 -20.26 -9.40
C ASP A 247 -1.38 -20.54 -8.74
N HIS A 248 -1.30 -21.67 -8.04
CA HIS A 248 -0.10 -22.09 -7.33
C HIS A 248 1.09 -22.28 -8.28
N ARG A 249 0.87 -22.81 -9.49
CA ARG A 249 1.96 -23.04 -10.44
C ARG A 249 2.59 -21.72 -10.87
N LEU A 250 1.75 -20.72 -11.19
CA LEU A 250 2.23 -19.38 -11.52
C LEU A 250 3.03 -18.76 -10.36
N LEU A 251 2.50 -18.84 -9.14
CA LEU A 251 3.13 -18.26 -7.96
C LEU A 251 4.45 -18.97 -7.61
N GLU A 252 4.54 -20.27 -7.83
CA GLU A 252 5.77 -21.05 -7.68
C GLU A 252 6.85 -20.62 -8.70
N GLU A 253 6.46 -20.39 -9.96
CA GLU A 253 7.35 -19.81 -10.97
C GLU A 253 7.83 -18.41 -10.56
N ARG A 254 6.96 -17.59 -9.94
CA ARG A 254 7.36 -16.27 -9.43
C ARG A 254 8.31 -16.38 -8.25
N ARG A 255 8.06 -17.30 -7.32
CA ARG A 255 8.93 -17.57 -6.18
C ARG A 255 10.35 -17.93 -6.64
N ALA A 256 10.48 -18.80 -7.64
CA ALA A 256 11.77 -19.15 -8.22
C ALA A 256 12.51 -17.93 -8.80
N GLY A 257 11.81 -17.04 -9.50
CA GLY A 257 12.37 -15.77 -9.97
C GLY A 257 12.86 -14.87 -8.84
N LEU A 258 12.12 -14.82 -7.72
CA LEU A 258 12.50 -14.04 -6.54
C LEU A 258 13.76 -14.60 -5.85
N HIS A 259 13.98 -15.91 -5.86
CA HIS A 259 15.23 -16.50 -5.40
C HIS A 259 16.43 -16.06 -6.24
N ALA A 260 16.29 -16.00 -7.57
CA ALA A 260 17.37 -15.53 -8.43
C ALA A 260 17.77 -14.07 -8.11
N ILE A 261 16.80 -13.23 -7.76
CA ILE A 261 17.07 -11.86 -7.30
C ILE A 261 17.80 -11.87 -5.96
N GLN A 262 17.31 -12.65 -5.00
CA GLN A 262 17.92 -12.79 -3.70
C GLN A 262 19.40 -13.19 -3.83
N ASP A 263 19.68 -14.21 -4.63
CA ASP A 263 21.04 -14.69 -4.85
C ASP A 263 21.92 -13.63 -5.53
N ALA A 264 21.40 -12.89 -6.52
CA ALA A 264 22.12 -11.81 -7.18
C ALA A 264 22.47 -10.65 -6.24
N VAL A 265 21.56 -10.28 -5.33
CA VAL A 265 21.77 -9.24 -4.31
C VAL A 265 22.81 -9.69 -3.29
N GLU A 266 22.72 -10.93 -2.82
CA GLU A 266 23.58 -11.45 -1.75
C GLU A 266 24.94 -11.97 -2.26
N ALA A 267 25.16 -12.01 -3.57
CA ALA A 267 26.39 -12.49 -4.20
C ALA A 267 27.66 -11.72 -3.75
N ASN A 268 27.51 -10.46 -3.31
CA ASN A 268 28.63 -9.67 -2.78
C ASN A 268 29.06 -10.08 -1.36
N GLY A 269 28.30 -10.94 -0.68
CA GLY A 269 28.57 -11.42 0.67
C GLY A 269 28.42 -10.38 1.80
N VAL A 270 27.94 -9.17 1.49
CA VAL A 270 27.80 -8.03 2.41
C VAL A 270 26.36 -7.53 2.52
N THR A 271 25.62 -7.51 1.42
CA THR A 271 24.24 -7.04 1.35
C THR A 271 23.28 -8.19 1.63
N ARG A 272 22.27 -7.94 2.46
CA ARG A 272 21.13 -8.84 2.65
C ARG A 272 20.00 -8.48 1.70
N PHE A 273 19.25 -9.49 1.27
CA PHE A 273 18.01 -9.29 0.55
C PHE A 273 16.80 -9.42 1.50
N LEU A 274 15.78 -8.60 1.26
CA LEU A 274 14.48 -8.73 1.91
C LEU A 274 13.36 -8.49 0.89
N LEU A 275 12.46 -9.45 0.76
CA LEU A 275 11.24 -9.32 -0.03
C LEU A 275 10.10 -8.81 0.83
N LEU A 276 9.44 -7.75 0.37
CA LEU A 276 8.23 -7.20 0.98
C LEU A 276 7.09 -7.25 -0.05
N VAL A 277 6.24 -8.26 0.00
CA VAL A 277 5.02 -8.27 -0.80
C VAL A 277 3.92 -7.55 -0.03
N ALA A 278 3.45 -6.44 -0.58
CA ALA A 278 2.32 -5.71 -0.03
C ALA A 278 1.03 -6.42 -0.47
N PRO A 279 0.29 -7.08 0.45
CA PRO A 279 -0.98 -7.71 0.08
C PRO A 279 -1.94 -6.67 -0.49
N ASP A 280 -2.82 -7.10 -1.39
CA ASP A 280 -3.88 -6.20 -1.88
C ASP A 280 -5.02 -6.09 -0.86
N LYS A 281 -5.82 -5.03 -0.98
CA LYS A 281 -6.93 -4.77 -0.06
C LYS A 281 -7.92 -5.94 -0.05
N GLY A 282 -8.22 -6.52 -1.22
CA GLY A 282 -9.07 -7.71 -1.33
C GLY A 282 -8.53 -8.96 -0.63
N THR A 283 -7.20 -9.11 -0.51
CA THR A 283 -6.59 -10.23 0.24
C THR A 283 -6.81 -10.07 1.74
N VAL A 284 -6.56 -8.88 2.27
CA VAL A 284 -6.72 -8.59 3.71
C VAL A 284 -8.19 -8.60 4.13
N TYR A 285 -9.08 -8.08 3.27
CA TYR A 285 -10.50 -7.93 3.61
C TYR A 285 -11.42 -9.04 3.09
N ALA A 286 -10.90 -10.11 2.44
CA ALA A 286 -11.71 -11.16 1.82
C ALA A 286 -12.78 -11.74 2.76
N ASP A 287 -12.44 -11.95 4.03
CA ASP A 287 -13.31 -12.58 5.04
C ASP A 287 -14.32 -11.63 5.69
N PHE A 288 -14.19 -10.34 5.39
CA PHE A 288 -15.09 -9.30 5.89
C PHE A 288 -16.11 -8.88 4.85
N LEU A 289 -16.05 -9.43 3.64
CA LEU A 289 -17.04 -9.20 2.61
C LEU A 289 -18.32 -9.99 2.89
N LEU A 290 -19.47 -9.37 2.61
CA LEU A 290 -20.76 -10.07 2.66
C LEU A 290 -20.81 -11.21 1.62
N GLU A 291 -20.16 -10.98 0.47
CA GLU A 291 -19.97 -11.96 -0.60
C GLU A 291 -18.46 -12.17 -0.80
N PRO A 292 -17.85 -13.14 -0.09
CA PRO A 292 -16.43 -13.44 -0.23
C PRO A 292 -16.07 -13.89 -1.65
N PRO A 293 -14.83 -13.63 -2.11
CA PRO A 293 -14.38 -14.16 -3.40
C PRO A 293 -14.37 -15.70 -3.36
N PRO A 294 -14.67 -16.37 -4.50
CA PRO A 294 -14.74 -17.83 -4.55
C PRO A 294 -13.38 -18.51 -4.29
N ARG A 295 -12.28 -17.79 -4.49
CA ARG A 295 -10.92 -18.23 -4.21
C ARG A 295 -10.17 -17.13 -3.49
N ARG A 296 -9.40 -17.52 -2.48
CA ARG A 296 -8.50 -16.62 -1.76
C ARG A 296 -7.18 -16.50 -2.52
N SER A 297 -6.46 -15.42 -2.26
CA SER A 297 -5.07 -15.30 -2.69
C SER A 297 -4.22 -16.36 -2.00
N ALA A 298 -3.41 -17.08 -2.78
CA ALA A 298 -2.44 -18.05 -2.30
C ALA A 298 -1.02 -17.44 -2.21
N VAL A 299 -0.87 -16.13 -2.39
CA VAL A 299 0.45 -15.47 -2.46
C VAL A 299 1.24 -15.66 -1.16
N ASP A 300 0.64 -15.33 -0.01
CA ASP A 300 1.33 -15.46 1.29
C ASP A 300 1.66 -16.93 1.59
N GLU A 301 0.74 -17.85 1.27
CA GLU A 301 0.93 -19.30 1.41
C GLU A 301 2.14 -19.79 0.59
N VAL A 302 2.16 -19.51 -0.72
CA VAL A 302 3.21 -20.00 -1.63
C VAL A 302 4.57 -19.37 -1.29
N LEU A 303 4.61 -18.06 -1.04
CA LEU A 303 5.86 -17.37 -0.73
C LEU A 303 6.44 -17.79 0.63
N SER A 304 5.60 -18.06 1.63
CA SER A 304 6.05 -18.51 2.95
C SER A 304 6.37 -20.01 3.02
N ALA A 305 5.94 -20.80 2.03
CA ALA A 305 6.23 -22.23 1.98
C ALA A 305 7.72 -22.57 1.81
N ASP A 306 8.56 -21.62 1.38
CA ASP A 306 10.02 -21.77 1.36
C ASP A 306 10.68 -20.76 2.30
N PRO A 307 11.19 -21.19 3.47
CA PRO A 307 11.81 -20.29 4.45
C PRO A 307 13.18 -19.75 4.00
N THR A 308 13.74 -20.26 2.89
CA THR A 308 15.01 -19.75 2.36
C THR A 308 14.82 -18.44 1.58
N LEU A 309 13.60 -18.13 1.12
CA LEU A 309 13.24 -16.82 0.61
C LEU A 309 13.00 -15.87 1.79
N GLN A 310 13.79 -14.79 1.86
CA GLN A 310 13.67 -13.82 2.94
C GLN A 310 12.48 -12.90 2.71
N ALA A 311 11.26 -13.37 2.99
CA ALA A 311 10.02 -12.63 2.84
C ALA A 311 9.48 -12.09 4.17
N VAL A 312 8.86 -10.90 4.13
CA VAL A 312 8.17 -10.30 5.27
C VAL A 312 6.71 -10.77 5.32
N PRO A 313 6.26 -11.44 6.40
CA PRO A 313 4.89 -11.93 6.51
C PRO A 313 3.94 -10.78 6.90
N LEU A 314 3.22 -10.21 5.92
CA LEU A 314 2.31 -9.09 6.15
C LEU A 314 0.83 -9.48 6.17
N ALA A 315 0.39 -10.38 5.27
CA ALA A 315 -1.04 -10.59 5.01
C ALA A 315 -1.81 -11.01 6.27
N SER A 316 -1.37 -12.09 6.93
CA SER A 316 -1.99 -12.60 8.15
C SER A 316 -2.06 -11.55 9.27
N GLY A 317 -1.01 -10.75 9.45
CA GLY A 317 -0.96 -9.71 10.47
C GLY A 317 -1.88 -8.53 10.18
N LEU A 318 -1.95 -8.06 8.94
CA LEU A 318 -2.89 -7.01 8.54
C LEU A 318 -4.34 -7.48 8.66
N THR A 319 -4.61 -8.74 8.29
CA THR A 319 -5.92 -9.37 8.50
C THR A 319 -6.27 -9.44 9.98
N ALA A 320 -5.32 -9.80 10.85
CA ALA A 320 -5.54 -9.83 12.30
C ALA A 320 -5.82 -8.44 12.89
N LEU A 321 -5.16 -7.37 12.41
CA LEU A 321 -5.47 -6.00 12.83
C LEU A 321 -6.90 -5.60 12.44
N ALA A 322 -7.31 -5.89 11.19
CA ALA A 322 -8.65 -5.60 10.71
C ALA A 322 -9.71 -6.42 11.48
N ALA A 323 -9.45 -7.72 11.66
CA ALA A 323 -10.14 -8.60 12.58
C ALA A 323 -9.83 -8.26 14.04
N GLY A 324 -9.38 -7.05 14.35
CA GLY A 324 -9.27 -6.57 15.71
C GLY A 324 -10.03 -5.29 15.94
N GLY A 325 -10.77 -4.81 14.95
CA GLY A 325 -11.42 -3.51 15.02
C GLY A 325 -10.48 -2.34 14.76
N VAL A 326 -9.22 -2.59 14.35
CA VAL A 326 -8.34 -1.52 13.86
C VAL A 326 -8.93 -0.99 12.56
N ARG A 327 -9.32 0.29 12.58
CA ARG A 327 -9.88 0.97 11.41
C ARG A 327 -8.80 1.40 10.46
N ASP A 328 -9.15 1.44 9.17
CA ASP A 328 -8.33 2.00 8.11
C ASP A 328 -6.93 1.36 8.01
N VAL A 329 -6.83 0.04 8.22
CA VAL A 329 -5.61 -0.73 7.86
C VAL A 329 -5.24 -0.45 6.40
N TYR A 330 -6.26 -0.38 5.53
CA TYR A 330 -6.18 0.25 4.21
C TYR A 330 -6.97 1.56 4.18
N ALA A 331 -6.54 2.49 3.33
CA ALA A 331 -7.32 3.69 3.09
C ALA A 331 -8.71 3.31 2.53
N PRO A 332 -9.81 3.90 3.05
CA PRO A 332 -11.15 3.54 2.59
C PRO A 332 -11.42 3.97 1.15
N ASN A 333 -10.82 5.08 0.72
CA ASN A 333 -10.87 5.63 -0.63
C ASN A 333 -9.72 5.17 -1.54
N GLY A 334 -8.79 4.33 -1.05
CA GLY A 334 -7.58 3.97 -1.77
C GLY A 334 -7.24 2.49 -1.74
N SER A 335 -6.33 2.08 -2.64
CA SER A 335 -5.82 0.71 -2.72
C SER A 335 -4.64 0.45 -1.79
N ARG A 336 -4.08 1.51 -1.19
CA ARG A 336 -2.87 1.45 -0.35
C ARG A 336 -3.21 1.40 1.14
N TRP A 337 -2.21 1.03 1.95
CA TRP A 337 -2.33 1.03 3.41
C TRP A 337 -2.67 2.42 3.95
N GLY A 338 -3.59 2.44 4.91
CA GLY A 338 -3.76 3.59 5.79
C GLY A 338 -2.67 3.61 6.86
N LEU A 339 -2.72 4.58 7.77
CA LEU A 339 -1.69 4.79 8.79
C LEU A 339 -1.31 3.50 9.54
N GLU A 340 -2.30 2.76 10.04
CA GLU A 340 -2.06 1.56 10.84
C GLU A 340 -1.38 0.45 10.03
N GLY A 341 -1.75 0.30 8.76
CA GLY A 341 -1.07 -0.64 7.85
C GLY A 341 0.38 -0.23 7.56
N GLN A 342 0.65 1.07 7.36
CA GLN A 342 2.01 1.60 7.17
C GLN A 342 2.90 1.36 8.40
N LEU A 343 2.36 1.61 9.60
CA LEU A 343 3.05 1.37 10.87
C LEU A 343 3.33 -0.12 11.08
N TYR A 344 2.34 -0.98 10.80
CA TYR A 344 2.50 -2.43 10.90
C TYR A 344 3.59 -2.95 9.95
N ALA A 345 3.59 -2.49 8.69
CA ALA A 345 4.61 -2.85 7.72
C ALA A 345 6.01 -2.43 8.19
N ALA A 346 6.17 -1.18 8.63
CA ALA A 346 7.45 -0.66 9.13
C ALA A 346 8.00 -1.48 10.30
N ARG A 347 7.16 -1.79 11.29
CA ARG A 347 7.53 -2.61 12.47
C ARG A 347 7.89 -4.04 12.06
N THR A 348 7.15 -4.63 11.14
CA THR A 348 7.38 -6.02 10.69
C THR A 348 8.64 -6.14 9.85
N VAL A 349 8.95 -5.13 9.03
CA VAL A 349 10.25 -5.01 8.35
C VAL A 349 11.37 -4.88 9.38
N ALA A 350 11.27 -3.95 10.35
CA ALA A 350 12.31 -3.76 11.37
C ALA A 350 12.60 -5.04 12.17
N ARG A 351 11.56 -5.77 12.60
CA ARG A 351 11.70 -7.08 13.27
C ARG A 351 12.39 -8.10 12.38
N THR A 352 12.03 -8.15 11.10
CA THR A 352 12.64 -9.09 10.15
C THR A 352 14.11 -8.75 9.91
N LEU A 353 14.47 -7.47 9.80
CA LEU A 353 15.87 -7.03 9.73
C LEU A 353 16.66 -7.42 10.99
N GLY A 354 16.04 -7.36 12.18
CA GLY A 354 16.63 -7.89 13.42
C GLY A 354 16.90 -9.40 13.37
N ARG A 355 15.91 -10.19 12.90
CA ARG A 355 16.07 -11.65 12.72
C ARG A 355 17.17 -12.00 11.71
N LEU A 356 17.35 -11.19 10.67
CA LEU A 356 18.41 -11.33 9.67
C LEU A 356 19.80 -10.90 10.17
N GLY A 357 19.89 -10.36 11.39
CA GLY A 357 21.13 -9.82 11.94
C GLY A 357 21.58 -8.50 11.29
N VAL A 358 20.71 -7.83 10.53
CA VAL A 358 20.99 -6.50 9.96
C VAL A 358 20.94 -5.43 11.05
N LEU A 359 20.01 -5.58 12.01
CA LEU A 359 19.84 -4.68 13.15
C LEU A 359 20.25 -5.35 14.46
N SER A 360 20.77 -4.56 15.40
CA SER A 360 21.05 -4.94 16.79
C SER A 360 20.41 -3.97 17.77
N GLY A 361 20.00 -4.50 18.92
CA GLY A 361 19.23 -3.78 19.94
C GLY A 361 17.75 -4.11 19.90
N ALA A 362 17.03 -3.74 20.96
CA ALA A 362 15.58 -3.88 20.99
C ALA A 362 14.97 -2.90 19.97
N THR A 363 14.49 -3.43 18.85
CA THR A 363 13.33 -2.82 18.20
C THR A 363 12.20 -3.08 19.19
N ASP A 364 11.61 -2.03 19.78
CA ASP A 364 10.65 -2.17 20.88
C ASP A 364 9.71 -3.37 20.68
N ALA A 365 9.48 -4.11 21.77
CA ALA A 365 8.37 -5.03 21.87
C ALA A 365 7.09 -4.28 21.49
N SER A 366 6.28 -4.93 20.66
CA SER A 366 5.02 -4.45 20.10
C SER A 366 4.21 -3.57 21.08
N PRO A 367 3.43 -2.56 20.63
CA PRO A 367 2.12 -2.48 21.23
C PRO A 367 1.43 -3.80 20.87
N ASP A 368 1.13 -4.61 21.88
CA ASP A 368 0.25 -5.76 21.75
C ASP A 368 -1.10 -5.28 21.19
N VAL A 369 -1.23 -5.28 19.86
CA VAL A 369 -2.53 -5.11 19.20
C VAL A 369 -3.01 -6.50 18.84
N ALA A 370 -3.21 -7.32 19.88
CA ALA A 370 -4.29 -8.30 19.88
C ALA A 370 -5.52 -7.56 20.42
N ILE A 371 -6.12 -6.70 19.60
CA ILE A 371 -7.54 -6.43 19.78
C ILE A 371 -8.21 -7.54 18.97
N LEU A 372 -9.00 -8.41 19.59
CA LEU A 372 -9.95 -9.26 18.87
C LEU A 372 -11.23 -8.44 18.68
N PRO A 373 -11.98 -8.57 17.58
CA PRO A 373 -13.15 -7.77 17.36
C PRO A 373 -14.32 -8.40 18.13
N CYS A 374 -15.08 -7.57 18.84
CA CYS A 374 -16.32 -8.03 19.43
C CYS A 374 -17.26 -8.55 18.33
N ARG A 375 -17.81 -9.76 18.51
CA ARG A 375 -18.91 -10.25 17.66
C ARG A 375 -20.15 -9.36 17.88
N PRO A 376 -20.92 -9.00 16.84
CA PRO A 376 -22.18 -8.29 17.02
C PRO A 376 -23.17 -9.17 17.80
N GLY A 377 -23.59 -8.74 18.99
CA GLY A 377 -24.60 -9.45 19.81
C GLY A 377 -24.39 -9.44 21.32
N GLN A 378 -23.23 -8.99 21.83
CA GLN A 378 -23.00 -8.80 23.26
C GLN A 378 -23.00 -7.29 23.58
N GLY A 379 -23.97 -6.86 24.38
CA GLY A 379 -24.06 -5.47 24.86
C GLY A 379 -22.83 -5.05 25.68
N ASP A 380 -22.55 -3.74 25.65
CA ASP A 380 -21.56 -2.99 26.43
C ASP A 380 -20.34 -3.79 26.93
N CYS A 381 -19.35 -3.98 26.04
CA CYS A 381 -18.05 -4.53 26.43
C CYS A 381 -16.97 -3.45 26.42
N ALA A 382 -16.46 -3.11 27.62
CA ALA A 382 -15.17 -2.46 27.79
C ALA A 382 -14.04 -3.47 27.48
N PRO A 383 -12.93 -3.05 26.86
CA PRO A 383 -11.83 -3.95 26.51
C PRO A 383 -11.15 -4.51 27.77
N THR A 384 -11.20 -5.83 27.95
CA THR A 384 -10.46 -6.53 29.01
C THR A 384 -9.09 -6.93 28.49
N ARG A 385 -8.01 -6.45 29.13
CA ARG A 385 -6.65 -6.96 28.91
C ARG A 385 -6.58 -8.40 29.37
N THR A 386 -6.29 -9.34 28.48
CA THR A 386 -5.77 -10.65 28.88
C THR A 386 -4.25 -10.60 28.86
N GLN A 387 -3.66 -10.82 30.02
CA GLN A 387 -2.24 -11.07 30.21
C GLN A 387 -1.98 -12.53 29.79
N THR A 388 -1.11 -12.76 28.82
CA THR A 388 -0.57 -14.09 28.55
C THR A 388 0.90 -13.97 28.20
N ASP A 389 1.66 -14.87 28.81
CA ASP A 389 3.12 -14.94 28.96
C ASP A 389 3.97 -14.87 27.69
#